data_AF-A0A7C4MQQ7-F1
#
_entry.id   AF-A0A7C4MQQ7-F1
#
_cell.length_a   1.000
_cell.length_b   1.000
_cell.length_c   1.000
_cell.angle_alpha   90.00
_cell.angle_beta   90.00
_cell.angle_gamma   90.00
#
_symmetry.space_group_name_H-M   'P 1'
#
loop_
_entity.id
_entity.type
_entity.pdbx_description
1 polymer ?
#
loop_
_entity_poly.entity_id
_entity_poly.type
_entity_poly.pdbx_seq_one_letter_code
_entity_poly.pdbx_strand_id
1 'polypeptide(L)'
;MAALGDPGPLKRWPELAEPFKERLESLLIERSEEGLWDLDQSVGQDLAMAVIDAQDFYCFLKREGGILPKRGKRMLAEWIESAERTALDEEAAALLRRFLKRFPLPPKDCLAIVAVPMSFTEESILAAAVGPLTTVDVQWPQLQPGEPALAEIAQLDAGAPSDRLKRQFERLNVRVEIPSIGELSVSRRIDECWRVVIDIGRDDEEPPEIELVRLGNLPARSVKDSAERWLVDLRPWQHMQRLRLMEAPLVVSFPNGCRLRVR
;
A
#
# COMPACT_ATOMS: atom_id res chain seq x y z
N MET A 1 -19.15 15.78 -15.54
CA MET A 1 -19.22 15.52 -17.02
C MET A 1 -19.59 16.68 -17.97
N ALA A 2 -20.06 17.85 -17.52
CA ALA A 2 -20.13 19.06 -18.36
C ALA A 2 -18.75 19.54 -18.90
N ALA A 3 -17.68 18.82 -18.56
CA ALA A 3 -16.28 19.18 -18.72
C ALA A 3 -15.55 18.67 -19.95
N LEU A 4 -16.24 17.91 -20.80
CA LEU A 4 -15.66 17.33 -22.00
C LEU A 4 -16.48 17.64 -23.27
N GLY A 5 -17.72 18.11 -23.16
CA GLY A 5 -18.60 18.41 -24.30
C GLY A 5 -18.60 19.88 -24.77
N ASP A 6 -18.46 20.83 -23.83
CA ASP A 6 -18.29 22.25 -24.11
C ASP A 6 -17.41 22.86 -23.00
N PRO A 7 -16.21 23.38 -23.30
CA PRO A 7 -15.37 23.99 -22.28
C PRO A 7 -15.90 25.37 -21.82
N GLY A 8 -16.89 25.96 -22.50
CA GLY A 8 -17.43 27.29 -22.20
C GLY A 8 -17.90 27.47 -20.75
N PRO A 9 -18.79 26.62 -20.21
CA PRO A 9 -19.23 26.69 -18.82
C PRO A 9 -18.09 26.56 -17.80
N LEU A 10 -17.04 25.78 -18.10
CA LEU A 10 -15.90 25.58 -17.20
C LEU A 10 -14.81 26.64 -17.32
N LYS A 11 -14.61 27.24 -18.49
CA LYS A 11 -13.76 28.42 -18.62
C LYS A 11 -14.28 29.58 -17.78
N ARG A 12 -15.61 29.64 -17.59
CA ARG A 12 -16.28 30.62 -16.73
C ARG A 12 -16.39 30.18 -15.27
N TRP A 13 -15.93 28.97 -14.92
CA TRP A 13 -16.02 28.46 -13.56
C TRP A 13 -15.39 29.40 -12.52
N PRO A 14 -14.18 29.97 -12.73
CA PRO A 14 -13.61 30.91 -11.77
C PRO A 14 -14.50 32.13 -11.54
N GLU A 15 -15.13 32.67 -12.59
CA GLU A 15 -16.06 33.79 -12.50
C GLU A 15 -17.36 33.39 -11.77
N LEU A 16 -17.89 32.20 -12.05
CA LEU A 16 -19.10 31.67 -11.42
C LEU A 16 -18.89 31.28 -9.96
N ALA A 17 -17.67 30.89 -9.58
CA ALA A 17 -17.29 30.49 -8.23
C ALA A 17 -16.91 31.68 -7.34
N GLU A 18 -16.57 32.85 -7.92
CA GLU A 18 -16.14 34.04 -7.17
C GLU A 18 -17.13 34.46 -6.06
N PRO A 19 -18.47 34.45 -6.25
CA PRO A 19 -19.42 34.76 -5.18
C PRO A 19 -19.39 33.78 -4.00
N PHE A 20 -18.86 32.58 -4.21
CA PHE A 20 -18.80 31.51 -3.22
C PHE A 20 -17.40 31.32 -2.64
N LYS A 21 -16.41 32.12 -3.08
CA LYS A 21 -14.99 31.96 -2.72
C LYS A 21 -14.75 31.99 -1.22
N GLU A 22 -15.45 32.85 -0.48
CA GLU A 22 -15.37 32.93 0.98
C GLU A 22 -15.92 31.68 1.68
N ARG A 23 -16.85 30.97 1.02
CA ARG A 23 -17.46 29.72 1.52
C ARG A 23 -16.86 28.47 0.91
N LEU A 24 -15.99 28.60 -0.09
CA LEU A 24 -15.48 27.48 -0.88
C LEU A 24 -14.76 26.46 0.00
N GLU A 25 -13.93 26.90 0.95
CA GLU A 25 -13.25 25.98 1.86
C GLU A 25 -14.26 25.18 2.70
N SER A 26 -15.24 25.83 3.30
CA SER A 26 -16.28 25.16 4.10
C SER A 26 -17.11 24.19 3.28
N LEU A 27 -17.51 24.58 2.06
CA LEU A 27 -18.28 23.71 1.16
C LEU A 27 -17.48 22.47 0.73
N LEU A 28 -16.18 22.63 0.46
CA LEU A 28 -15.33 21.49 0.12
C LEU A 28 -15.14 20.54 1.30
N ILE A 29 -15.02 21.07 2.51
CA ILE A 29 -14.94 20.25 3.72
C ILE A 29 -16.25 19.49 3.92
N GLU A 30 -17.38 20.19 3.96
CA GLU A 30 -18.72 19.61 4.15
C GLU A 30 -19.00 18.52 3.11
N ARG A 31 -18.74 18.80 1.83
CA ARG A 31 -18.92 17.80 0.77
C ARG A 31 -17.99 16.61 0.86
N SER A 32 -16.76 16.80 1.32
CA SER A 32 -15.84 15.69 1.53
C SER A 32 -16.27 14.83 2.72
N GLU A 33 -16.78 15.44 3.79
CA GLU A 33 -17.29 14.73 4.96
C GLU A 33 -18.55 13.92 4.61
N GLU A 34 -19.49 14.51 3.87
CA GLU A 34 -20.66 13.80 3.31
C GLU A 34 -20.22 12.65 2.40
N GLY A 35 -19.30 12.91 1.47
CA GLY A 35 -18.82 11.89 0.55
C GLY A 35 -18.09 10.73 1.22
N LEU A 36 -17.34 10.98 2.29
CA LEU A 36 -16.74 9.94 3.11
C LEU A 36 -17.80 9.10 3.84
N TRP A 37 -18.83 9.76 4.39
CA TRP A 37 -19.95 9.07 5.03
C TRP A 37 -20.71 8.19 4.04
N ASP A 38 -20.98 8.69 2.83
CA ASP A 38 -21.70 7.94 1.79
C ASP A 38 -20.88 6.70 1.36
N LEU A 39 -19.57 6.83 1.16
CA LEU A 39 -18.72 5.66 0.88
C LEU A 39 -18.76 4.59 1.97
N ASP A 40 -18.85 4.99 3.24
CA ASP A 40 -18.86 4.06 4.38
C ASP A 40 -20.24 3.40 4.61
N GLN A 41 -21.33 4.06 4.22
CA GLN A 41 -22.70 3.62 4.54
C GLN A 41 -23.50 3.10 3.34
N SER A 42 -23.08 3.39 2.11
CA SER A 42 -23.81 3.02 0.91
C SER A 42 -23.46 1.62 0.38
N VAL A 43 -24.40 1.05 -0.36
CA VAL A 43 -24.25 -0.22 -1.10
C VAL A 43 -24.94 -0.09 -2.46
N GLY A 44 -24.61 -0.98 -3.39
CA GLY A 44 -25.24 -1.07 -4.71
C GLY A 44 -25.11 0.23 -5.51
N GLN A 45 -26.24 0.76 -5.98
CA GLN A 45 -26.26 1.95 -6.83
C GLN A 45 -25.78 3.20 -6.11
N ASP A 46 -26.13 3.35 -4.84
CA ASP A 46 -25.73 4.52 -4.05
C ASP A 46 -24.22 4.54 -3.84
N LEU A 47 -23.61 3.36 -3.63
CA LEU A 47 -22.16 3.22 -3.55
C LEU A 47 -21.47 3.60 -4.87
N ALA A 48 -22.01 3.14 -5.99
CA ALA A 48 -21.47 3.52 -7.30
C ALA A 48 -21.59 5.04 -7.54
N MET A 49 -22.68 5.67 -7.11
CA MET A 49 -22.84 7.12 -7.22
C MET A 49 -21.84 7.87 -6.35
N ALA A 50 -21.60 7.43 -5.10
CA ALA A 50 -20.59 8.02 -4.23
C ALA A 50 -19.17 7.94 -4.84
N VAL A 51 -18.84 6.82 -5.48
CA VAL A 51 -17.56 6.65 -6.20
C VAL A 51 -17.50 7.54 -7.45
N ILE A 52 -18.60 7.69 -8.19
CA ILE A 52 -18.67 8.61 -9.35
C ILE A 52 -18.47 10.06 -8.91
N ASP A 53 -19.05 10.47 -7.78
CA ASP A 53 -18.86 11.82 -7.24
C ASP A 53 -17.39 12.03 -6.86
N ALA A 54 -16.77 11.08 -6.16
CA ALA A 54 -15.33 11.12 -5.85
C ALA A 54 -14.48 11.24 -7.12
N GLN A 55 -14.85 10.54 -8.20
CA GLN A 55 -14.19 10.63 -9.51
C GLN A 55 -14.36 12.02 -10.17
N ASP A 56 -15.53 12.63 -10.07
CA ASP A 56 -15.75 14.00 -10.58
C ASP A 56 -14.90 15.01 -9.77
N PHE A 57 -14.80 14.83 -8.44
CA PHE A 57 -13.95 15.66 -7.59
C PHE A 57 -12.44 15.40 -7.80
N TYR A 58 -12.04 14.19 -8.13
CA TYR A 58 -10.67 13.89 -8.57
C TYR A 58 -10.31 14.67 -9.84
N CYS A 59 -11.20 14.65 -10.84
CA CYS A 59 -11.05 15.46 -12.05
C CYS A 59 -10.96 16.95 -11.73
N PHE A 60 -11.82 17.44 -10.83
CA PHE A 60 -11.82 18.84 -10.39
C PHE A 60 -10.51 19.22 -9.70
N LEU A 61 -10.06 18.43 -8.73
CA LEU A 61 -8.82 18.63 -7.99
C LEU A 61 -7.59 18.66 -8.92
N LYS A 62 -7.56 17.79 -9.93
CA LYS A 62 -6.47 17.73 -10.90
C LYS A 62 -6.39 18.98 -11.78
N ARG A 63 -7.54 19.55 -12.14
CA ARG A 63 -7.63 20.74 -13.02
C ARG A 63 -7.43 22.05 -12.25
N GLU A 64 -8.10 22.18 -11.11
CA GLU A 64 -8.23 23.44 -10.37
C GLU A 64 -7.47 23.45 -9.02
N GLY A 65 -6.72 22.39 -8.69
CA GLY A 65 -6.08 22.22 -7.39
C GLY A 65 -5.05 23.30 -7.01
N GLY A 66 -4.68 24.19 -7.92
CA GLY A 66 -3.84 25.36 -7.66
C GLY A 66 -4.59 26.54 -7.03
N ILE A 67 -5.91 26.62 -7.21
CA ILE A 67 -6.76 27.71 -6.69
C ILE A 67 -7.57 27.31 -5.44
N LEU A 68 -7.52 26.04 -5.05
CA LEU A 68 -8.29 25.54 -3.90
C LEU A 68 -7.62 25.88 -2.56
N PRO A 69 -8.41 26.26 -1.52
CA PRO A 69 -7.91 26.42 -0.16
C PRO A 69 -7.24 25.16 0.38
N LYS A 70 -6.18 25.32 1.17
CA LYS A 70 -5.32 24.21 1.61
C LYS A 70 -6.09 23.14 2.39
N ARG A 71 -7.01 23.50 3.27
CA ARG A 71 -7.76 22.53 4.09
C ARG A 71 -8.81 21.80 3.25
N GLY A 72 -9.57 22.54 2.43
CA GLY A 72 -10.54 21.94 1.50
C GLY A 72 -9.88 20.97 0.52
N LYS A 73 -8.71 21.34 -0.01
CA LYS A 73 -7.89 20.47 -0.86
C LYS A 73 -7.50 19.16 -0.17
N ARG A 74 -7.13 19.23 1.12
CA ARG A 74 -6.75 18.05 1.91
C ARG A 74 -7.95 17.13 2.11
N MET A 75 -9.10 17.67 2.51
CA MET A 75 -10.32 16.87 2.70
C MET A 75 -10.78 16.18 1.42
N LEU A 76 -10.73 16.88 0.27
CA LEU A 76 -11.02 16.26 -1.02
C LEU A 76 -10.07 15.10 -1.34
N ALA A 77 -8.78 15.28 -1.05
CA ALA A 77 -7.79 14.21 -1.28
C ALA A 77 -8.04 12.99 -0.38
N GLU A 78 -8.45 13.21 0.88
CA GLU A 78 -8.85 12.14 1.80
C GLU A 78 -10.07 11.37 1.28
N TRP A 79 -11.09 12.06 0.78
CA TRP A 79 -12.27 11.43 0.16
C TRP A 79 -11.90 10.59 -1.06
N ILE A 80 -11.09 11.14 -1.97
CA ILE A 80 -10.60 10.44 -3.16
C ILE A 80 -9.80 9.17 -2.79
N GLU A 81 -8.90 9.28 -1.82
CA GLU A 81 -8.11 8.13 -1.34
C GLU A 81 -8.99 7.06 -0.70
N SER A 82 -10.06 7.47 -0.01
CA SER A 82 -11.04 6.55 0.55
C SER A 82 -11.78 5.79 -0.54
N ALA A 83 -12.25 6.50 -1.58
CA ALA A 83 -12.94 5.88 -2.72
C ALA A 83 -12.08 4.81 -3.41
N GLU A 84 -10.79 5.06 -3.60
CA GLU A 84 -9.85 4.08 -4.19
C GLU A 84 -9.67 2.80 -3.35
N ARG A 85 -10.04 2.83 -2.07
CA ARG A 85 -9.94 1.70 -1.14
C ARG A 85 -11.27 1.02 -0.86
N THR A 86 -12.38 1.60 -1.29
CA THR A 86 -13.71 1.05 -1.03
C THR A 86 -13.92 -0.22 -1.83
N ALA A 87 -14.33 -1.30 -1.15
CA ALA A 87 -14.71 -2.53 -1.82
C ALA A 87 -16.08 -2.37 -2.48
N LEU A 88 -16.19 -2.73 -3.76
CA LEU A 88 -17.46 -2.67 -4.49
C LEU A 88 -18.22 -3.99 -4.34
N ASP A 89 -19.54 -3.91 -4.17
CA ASP A 89 -20.43 -5.03 -4.45
C ASP A 89 -20.70 -5.18 -5.96
N GLU A 90 -21.34 -6.28 -6.35
CA GLU A 90 -21.63 -6.63 -7.75
C GLU A 90 -22.47 -5.57 -8.47
N GLU A 91 -23.44 -4.97 -7.78
CA GLU A 91 -24.32 -3.98 -8.38
C GLU A 91 -23.57 -2.66 -8.61
N ALA A 92 -22.76 -2.24 -7.63
CA ALA A 92 -21.94 -1.04 -7.74
C ALA A 92 -20.92 -1.16 -8.89
N ALA A 93 -20.19 -2.28 -8.95
CA ALA A 93 -19.21 -2.54 -10.01
C ALA A 93 -19.87 -2.58 -11.39
N ALA A 94 -21.05 -3.22 -11.51
CA ALA A 94 -21.80 -3.26 -12.77
C ALA A 94 -22.26 -1.86 -13.22
N LEU A 95 -22.68 -0.99 -12.29
CA LEU A 95 -23.08 0.37 -12.59
C LEU A 95 -21.88 1.20 -13.05
N LEU A 96 -20.75 1.12 -12.35
CA LEU A 96 -19.52 1.83 -12.73
C LEU A 96 -19.03 1.45 -14.13
N ARG A 97 -19.10 0.16 -14.50
CA ARG A 97 -18.80 -0.29 -15.88
C ARG A 97 -19.72 0.34 -16.92
N ARG A 98 -21.02 0.41 -16.63
CA ARG A 98 -22.01 1.05 -17.52
C ARG A 98 -21.74 2.55 -17.63
N PHE A 99 -21.43 3.20 -16.50
CA PHE A 99 -21.06 4.59 -16.44
C PHE A 99 -19.85 4.88 -17.33
N LEU A 100 -18.73 4.16 -17.14
CA LEU A 100 -17.51 4.39 -17.93
C LEU A 100 -17.71 4.09 -19.42
N LYS A 101 -18.53 3.09 -19.77
CA LYS A 101 -18.90 2.81 -21.16
C LYS A 101 -19.70 3.96 -21.79
N ARG A 102 -20.60 4.58 -21.01
CA ARG A 102 -21.41 5.71 -21.48
C ARG A 102 -20.60 7.01 -21.52
N PHE A 103 -19.65 7.16 -20.62
CA PHE A 103 -18.88 8.37 -20.38
C PHE A 103 -17.40 8.03 -20.23
N PRO A 104 -16.71 7.76 -21.35
CA PRO A 104 -15.32 7.34 -21.31
C PRO A 104 -14.42 8.47 -20.81
N LEU A 105 -13.57 8.15 -19.84
CA LEU A 105 -12.53 9.02 -19.32
C LEU A 105 -11.14 8.51 -19.76
N PRO A 106 -10.17 9.39 -20.05
CA PRO A 106 -8.79 8.99 -20.24
C PRO A 106 -8.26 8.27 -18.98
N PRO A 107 -7.47 7.19 -19.09
CA PRO A 107 -6.98 6.44 -17.94
C PRO A 107 -6.27 7.30 -16.88
N LYS A 108 -5.52 8.31 -17.32
CA LYS A 108 -4.82 9.25 -16.44
C LYS A 108 -5.75 10.13 -15.59
N ASP A 109 -7.00 10.30 -16.01
CA ASP A 109 -8.01 11.15 -15.36
C ASP A 109 -9.04 10.29 -14.61
N CYS A 110 -8.82 8.98 -14.54
CA CYS A 110 -9.70 8.03 -13.90
C CYS A 110 -9.05 7.50 -12.61
N LEU A 111 -9.85 7.38 -11.55
CA LEU A 111 -9.52 6.58 -10.37
C LEU A 111 -9.39 5.11 -10.80
N ALA A 112 -8.50 4.35 -10.14
CA ALA A 112 -8.28 2.94 -10.48
C ALA A 112 -9.56 2.12 -10.29
N ILE A 113 -10.28 2.36 -9.19
CA ILE A 113 -11.59 1.74 -8.90
C ILE A 113 -12.66 2.02 -9.98
N VAL A 114 -12.55 3.14 -10.70
CA VAL A 114 -13.46 3.47 -11.82
C VAL A 114 -12.93 2.95 -13.16
N ALA A 115 -11.61 2.98 -13.37
CA ALA A 115 -10.97 2.52 -14.59
C ALA A 115 -11.14 1.01 -14.78
N VAL A 116 -11.07 0.26 -13.67
CA VAL A 116 -11.28 -1.19 -13.63
C VAL A 116 -12.21 -1.54 -12.46
N PRO A 117 -13.53 -1.31 -12.61
CA PRO A 117 -14.48 -1.62 -11.54
C PRO A 117 -14.58 -3.14 -11.39
N MET A 118 -14.15 -3.65 -10.25
CA MET A 118 -14.23 -5.06 -9.86
C MET A 118 -15.06 -5.18 -8.60
N SER A 119 -16.00 -6.12 -8.56
CA SER A 119 -16.67 -6.48 -7.31
C SER A 119 -15.70 -7.24 -6.41
N PHE A 120 -15.98 -7.26 -5.11
CA PHE A 120 -15.24 -8.04 -4.14
C PHE A 120 -15.10 -9.52 -4.55
N THR A 121 -16.16 -10.10 -5.14
CA THR A 121 -16.14 -11.48 -5.66
C THR A 121 -15.15 -11.62 -6.82
N GLU A 122 -15.13 -10.66 -7.75
CA GLU A 122 -14.21 -10.67 -8.89
C GLU A 122 -12.76 -10.43 -8.45
N GLU A 123 -12.52 -9.55 -7.48
CA GLU A 123 -11.21 -9.39 -6.86
C GLU A 123 -10.74 -10.68 -6.20
N SER A 124 -11.63 -11.37 -5.50
CA SER A 124 -11.35 -12.66 -4.87
C SER A 124 -11.08 -13.76 -5.91
N ILE A 125 -11.82 -13.78 -7.02
CA ILE A 125 -11.61 -14.71 -8.13
C ILE A 125 -10.29 -14.38 -8.85
N LEU A 126 -9.99 -13.12 -9.11
CA LEU A 126 -8.72 -12.69 -9.71
C LEU A 126 -7.55 -13.12 -8.81
N ALA A 127 -7.65 -12.86 -7.51
CA ALA A 127 -6.66 -13.31 -6.52
C ALA A 127 -6.50 -14.84 -6.50
N ALA A 128 -7.57 -15.60 -6.76
CA ALA A 128 -7.52 -17.06 -6.89
C ALA A 128 -7.04 -17.55 -8.28
N ALA A 129 -7.29 -16.77 -9.35
CA ALA A 129 -7.00 -17.11 -10.74
C ALA A 129 -5.59 -16.74 -11.20
N VAL A 130 -4.90 -15.84 -10.47
CA VAL A 130 -3.47 -15.53 -10.64
C VAL A 130 -2.56 -16.73 -10.32
N GLY A 131 -3.13 -17.90 -10.02
CA GLY A 131 -2.44 -19.17 -9.86
C GLY A 131 -2.23 -19.52 -8.38
N PRO A 132 -1.91 -20.78 -8.05
CA PRO A 132 -1.69 -21.16 -6.66
C PRO A 132 -0.56 -20.28 -6.10
N LEU A 133 -0.87 -19.56 -5.01
CA LEU A 133 0.10 -18.91 -4.14
C LEU A 133 1.11 -19.97 -3.71
N THR A 134 2.19 -20.12 -4.47
CA THR A 134 3.28 -21.02 -4.11
C THR A 134 3.95 -20.38 -2.92
N THR A 135 3.59 -20.86 -1.74
CA THR A 135 4.18 -20.38 -0.49
C THR A 135 5.29 -21.36 -0.12
N VAL A 136 6.52 -20.89 -0.19
CA VAL A 136 7.68 -21.62 0.31
C VAL A 136 7.89 -21.16 1.75
N ASP A 137 7.57 -22.03 2.71
CA ASP A 137 7.85 -21.79 4.13
C ASP A 137 9.24 -22.35 4.46
N VAL A 138 10.11 -21.50 5.01
CA VAL A 138 11.44 -21.89 5.49
C VAL A 138 11.60 -21.45 6.94
N GLN A 139 12.33 -22.21 7.73
CA GLN A 139 12.69 -21.77 9.07
C GLN A 139 14.05 -21.08 9.05
N TRP A 140 14.19 -20.00 9.82
CA TRP A 140 15.51 -19.50 10.17
C TRP A 140 16.31 -20.62 10.83
N PRO A 141 17.63 -20.70 10.60
CA PRO A 141 18.46 -21.62 11.36
C PRO A 141 18.23 -21.38 12.84
N GLN A 142 17.73 -22.39 13.54
CA GLN A 142 17.54 -22.26 14.98
C GLN A 142 18.90 -22.03 15.62
N LEU A 143 18.97 -21.04 16.51
CA LEU A 143 20.09 -20.90 17.42
C LEU A 143 20.21 -22.23 18.19
N GLN A 144 21.44 -22.71 18.41
CA GLN A 144 21.66 -24.05 18.97
C GLN A 144 20.88 -24.23 20.29
N PRO A 145 20.42 -25.46 20.61
CA PRO A 145 19.76 -25.73 21.87
C PRO A 145 20.60 -25.21 23.06
N GLY A 146 20.02 -24.29 23.85
CA GLY A 146 20.69 -23.64 24.98
C GLY A 146 21.15 -22.20 24.74
N GLU A 147 21.02 -21.66 23.53
CA GLU A 147 21.17 -20.22 23.30
C GLU A 147 19.92 -19.44 23.77
N PRO A 148 20.10 -18.32 24.50
CA PRO A 148 18.97 -17.52 24.98
C PRO A 148 18.19 -16.89 23.82
N ALA A 149 16.89 -16.71 24.01
CA ALA A 149 16.01 -16.12 22.99
C ALA A 149 16.43 -14.66 22.68
N LEU A 150 16.10 -14.15 21.50
CA LEU A 150 16.39 -12.75 21.13
C LEU A 150 15.82 -11.77 22.16
N ALA A 151 14.64 -12.08 22.71
CA ALA A 151 14.01 -11.31 23.79
C ALA A 151 14.82 -11.28 25.10
N GLU A 152 15.59 -12.32 25.41
CA GLU A 152 16.42 -12.41 26.62
C GLU A 152 17.74 -11.64 26.46
N ILE A 153 18.19 -11.45 25.22
CA ILE A 153 19.50 -10.87 24.88
C ILE A 153 19.44 -9.35 24.72
N ALA A 154 18.27 -8.82 24.37
CA ALA A 154 18.08 -7.40 24.14
C ALA A 154 17.94 -6.55 25.41
N GLN A 155 17.97 -7.16 26.61
CA GLN A 155 17.81 -6.44 27.89
C GLN A 155 18.99 -5.50 28.25
N LEU A 156 20.01 -5.38 27.40
CA LEU A 156 21.25 -4.68 27.75
C LEU A 156 21.73 -3.82 26.57
N ASP A 157 21.24 -2.57 26.49
CA ASP A 157 22.05 -1.35 26.36
C ASP A 157 21.18 -0.10 26.06
N ALA A 158 21.74 1.07 26.37
CA ALA A 158 21.13 2.41 26.40
C ALA A 158 20.44 2.89 25.10
N GLY A 159 19.34 2.24 24.71
CA GLY A 159 18.46 2.65 23.61
C GLY A 159 18.86 2.16 22.22
N ALA A 160 19.99 1.45 22.05
CA ALA A 160 20.46 0.89 20.78
C ALA A 160 20.59 -0.66 20.83
N PRO A 161 20.58 -1.37 19.69
CA PRO A 161 20.83 -2.82 19.65
C PRO A 161 22.25 -3.17 20.12
N SER A 162 22.37 -4.12 21.05
CA SER A 162 23.67 -4.59 21.55
C SER A 162 24.46 -5.34 20.48
N ASP A 163 25.79 -5.34 20.57
CA ASP A 163 26.63 -6.08 19.61
C ASP A 163 26.40 -7.59 19.67
N ARG A 164 25.91 -8.10 20.81
CA ARG A 164 25.49 -9.50 20.95
C ARG A 164 24.22 -9.77 20.12
N LEU A 165 23.24 -8.85 20.18
CA LEU A 165 22.02 -8.92 19.38
C LEU A 165 22.31 -8.82 17.88
N LYS A 166 23.17 -7.87 17.46
CA LYS A 166 23.60 -7.70 16.06
C LYS A 166 24.21 -8.99 15.51
N ARG A 167 25.20 -9.55 16.22
CA ARG A 167 25.89 -10.79 15.81
C ARG A 167 24.96 -11.99 15.71
N GLN A 168 23.95 -12.09 16.57
CA GLN A 168 22.97 -13.16 16.46
C GLN A 168 22.03 -12.96 15.27
N PHE A 169 21.58 -11.73 15.03
CA PHE A 169 20.71 -11.44 13.90
C PHE A 169 21.41 -11.74 12.56
N GLU A 170 22.69 -11.39 12.46
CA GLU A 170 23.54 -11.64 11.28
C GLU A 170 23.80 -13.13 10.99
N ARG A 171 23.68 -14.01 11.98
CA ARG A 171 23.81 -15.47 11.80
C ARG A 171 22.61 -16.09 11.09
N LEU A 172 21.52 -15.34 10.95
CA LEU A 172 20.29 -15.80 10.34
C LEU A 172 20.32 -15.53 8.84
N ASN A 173 20.95 -16.45 8.13
CA ASN A 173 20.97 -16.53 6.67
C ASN A 173 20.28 -17.84 6.25
N VAL A 174 19.45 -17.75 5.24
CA VAL A 174 18.77 -18.90 4.63
C VAL A 174 19.05 -18.90 3.14
N ARG A 175 19.37 -20.08 2.62
CA ARG A 175 19.29 -20.37 1.19
C ARG A 175 18.04 -21.19 0.90
N VAL A 176 17.29 -20.81 -0.11
CA VAL A 176 16.02 -21.44 -0.46
C VAL A 176 15.88 -21.54 -1.96
N GLU A 177 15.52 -22.73 -2.45
CA GLU A 177 15.13 -22.92 -3.84
C GLU A 177 13.63 -22.64 -3.98
N ILE A 178 13.28 -21.68 -4.84
CA ILE A 178 11.90 -21.36 -5.18
C ILE A 178 11.62 -21.82 -6.61
N PRO A 179 10.64 -22.71 -6.86
CA PRO A 179 10.44 -23.34 -8.17
C PRO A 179 10.32 -22.38 -9.37
N SER A 180 9.84 -21.15 -9.17
CA SER A 180 9.64 -20.14 -10.22
C SER A 180 10.69 -19.03 -10.27
N ILE A 181 11.67 -19.05 -9.34
CA ILE A 181 12.63 -17.95 -9.16
C ILE A 181 14.08 -18.47 -9.12
N GLY A 182 14.28 -19.72 -8.72
CA GLY A 182 15.60 -20.34 -8.51
C GLY A 182 16.06 -20.24 -7.05
N GLU A 183 17.34 -20.51 -6.83
CA GLU A 183 17.96 -20.40 -5.51
C GLU A 183 18.11 -18.94 -5.10
N LEU A 184 17.66 -18.61 -3.88
CA LEU A 184 17.76 -17.30 -3.26
C LEU A 184 18.53 -17.38 -1.95
N SER A 185 19.37 -16.38 -1.70
CA SER A 185 19.95 -16.11 -0.39
C SER A 185 19.17 -14.98 0.28
N VAL A 186 18.73 -15.22 1.51
CA VAL A 186 18.04 -14.23 2.34
C VAL A 186 18.78 -14.08 3.65
N SER A 187 19.25 -12.87 3.92
CA SER A 187 19.94 -12.54 5.16
C SER A 187 19.33 -11.33 5.82
N ARG A 188 19.49 -11.23 7.13
CA ARG A 188 19.05 -10.08 7.91
C ARG A 188 20.12 -9.62 8.88
N ARG A 189 20.19 -8.31 9.10
CA ARG A 189 21.01 -7.68 10.14
C ARG A 189 20.26 -6.52 10.75
N ILE A 190 20.63 -6.14 11.97
CA ILE A 190 20.07 -4.96 12.63
C ILE A 190 21.17 -3.92 12.82
N ASP A 191 20.88 -2.68 12.45
CA ASP A 191 21.82 -1.58 12.62
C ASP A 191 21.65 -0.86 13.97
N GLU A 192 22.53 0.08 14.26
CA GLU A 192 22.52 0.89 15.49
C GLU A 192 21.25 1.73 15.67
N CYS A 193 20.55 2.00 14.58
CA CYS A 193 19.33 2.79 14.54
C CYS A 193 18.07 1.93 14.60
N TRP A 194 18.12 0.67 15.07
CA TRP A 194 16.97 -0.24 15.07
C TRP A 194 16.34 -0.46 13.69
N ARG A 195 17.13 -0.37 12.62
CA ARG A 195 16.66 -0.74 11.28
C ARG A 195 17.07 -2.17 11.00
N VAL A 196 16.09 -2.98 10.65
CA VAL A 196 16.33 -4.32 10.11
C VAL A 196 16.65 -4.15 8.63
N VAL A 197 17.88 -4.51 8.27
CA VAL A 197 18.35 -4.59 6.89
C VAL A 197 18.17 -6.02 6.43
N ILE A 198 17.48 -6.19 5.31
CA ILE A 198 17.19 -7.47 4.69
C ILE A 198 17.87 -7.45 3.32
N ASP A 199 18.79 -8.36 3.09
CA ASP A 199 19.46 -8.53 1.81
C ASP A 199 18.91 -9.83 1.18
N ILE A 200 18.35 -9.72 -0.02
CA ILE A 200 17.72 -10.79 -0.80
C ILE A 200 18.42 -10.82 -2.16
N GLY A 201 19.18 -11.87 -2.44
CA GLY A 201 19.96 -11.96 -3.67
C GLY A 201 20.00 -13.36 -4.25
N ARG A 202 20.67 -13.49 -5.39
CA ARG A 202 21.01 -14.76 -6.04
C ARG A 202 22.53 -14.81 -6.17
N ASP A 203 23.12 -15.95 -5.84
CA ASP A 203 24.56 -16.11 -5.99
C ASP A 203 24.89 -16.10 -7.49
N ASP A 204 25.77 -15.18 -7.91
CA ASP A 204 26.27 -15.03 -9.29
C ASP A 204 25.20 -14.77 -10.39
N GLU A 205 24.00 -14.32 -10.03
CA GLU A 205 22.91 -13.97 -10.95
C GLU A 205 22.26 -12.61 -10.63
N GLU A 206 21.50 -12.06 -11.58
CA GLU A 206 20.69 -10.86 -11.31
C GLU A 206 19.65 -11.13 -10.22
N PRO A 207 19.41 -10.17 -9.32
CA PRO A 207 18.46 -10.34 -8.24
C PRO A 207 17.02 -10.42 -8.79
N PRO A 208 16.14 -11.21 -8.14
CA PRO A 208 14.78 -11.36 -8.61
C PRO A 208 14.02 -10.04 -8.50
N GLU A 209 13.05 -9.84 -9.38
CA GLU A 209 12.08 -8.77 -9.19
C GLU A 209 11.21 -9.08 -7.97
N ILE A 210 11.25 -8.20 -6.97
CA ILE A 210 10.52 -8.34 -5.71
C ILE A 210 9.41 -7.31 -5.67
N GLU A 211 8.19 -7.77 -5.48
CA GLU A 211 7.00 -6.91 -5.40
C GLU A 211 6.89 -6.28 -4.01
N LEU A 212 7.09 -7.09 -2.95
CA LEU A 212 6.89 -6.64 -1.57
C LEU A 212 7.74 -7.45 -0.58
N VAL A 213 8.29 -6.77 0.42
CA VAL A 213 8.95 -7.39 1.57
C VAL A 213 8.28 -6.91 2.87
N ARG A 214 8.01 -7.83 3.80
CA ARG A 214 7.42 -7.50 5.11
C ARG A 214 8.09 -8.27 6.24
N LEU A 215 8.26 -7.61 7.39
CA LEU A 215 8.63 -8.26 8.65
C LEU A 215 7.40 -8.28 9.56
N GLY A 216 6.80 -9.46 9.71
CA GLY A 216 5.46 -9.60 10.26
C GLY A 216 4.46 -8.78 9.46
N ASN A 217 3.85 -7.79 10.12
CA ASN A 217 2.90 -6.89 9.47
C ASN A 217 3.56 -5.63 8.86
N LEU A 218 4.84 -5.37 9.13
CA LEU A 218 5.50 -4.13 8.72
C LEU A 218 6.08 -4.22 7.30
N PRO A 219 5.71 -3.31 6.38
CA PRO A 219 6.34 -3.27 5.06
C PRO A 219 7.77 -2.75 5.15
N ALA A 220 8.67 -3.40 4.43
CA ALA A 220 10.02 -2.91 4.20
C ALA A 220 10.06 -1.94 3.02
N ARG A 221 11.02 -1.04 3.02
CA ARG A 221 11.29 -0.11 1.91
C ARG A 221 12.55 -0.54 1.18
N SER A 222 12.51 -0.56 -0.15
CA SER A 222 13.71 -0.78 -0.95
C SER A 222 14.71 0.36 -0.76
N VAL A 223 16.00 0.04 -0.76
CA VAL A 223 17.08 1.03 -0.72
C VAL A 223 17.35 1.53 -2.14
N LYS A 224 17.44 2.85 -2.30
CA LYS A 224 17.84 3.45 -3.59
C LYS A 224 19.18 2.85 -4.02
N ASP A 225 19.26 2.48 -5.30
CA ASP A 225 20.46 1.92 -5.93
C ASP A 225 20.83 0.49 -5.48
N SER A 226 19.91 -0.25 -4.86
CA SER A 226 20.10 -1.66 -4.50
C SER A 226 18.78 -2.45 -4.60
N ALA A 227 18.60 -3.22 -5.68
CA ALA A 227 17.42 -4.07 -5.87
C ALA A 227 17.27 -5.17 -4.80
N GLU A 228 18.40 -5.56 -4.20
CA GLU A 228 18.50 -6.65 -3.23
C GLU A 228 18.20 -6.23 -1.79
N ARG A 229 18.22 -4.92 -1.49
CA ARG A 229 18.27 -4.44 -0.11
C ARG A 229 16.99 -3.74 0.31
N TRP A 230 16.46 -4.19 1.44
CA TRP A 230 15.21 -3.72 2.03
C TRP A 230 15.39 -3.32 3.49
N LEU A 231 14.67 -2.30 3.93
CA LEU A 231 14.78 -1.74 5.28
C LEU A 231 13.43 -1.70 5.99
N VAL A 232 13.40 -2.19 7.22
CA VAL A 232 12.27 -2.02 8.14
C VAL A 232 12.73 -1.17 9.32
N ASP A 233 12.09 -0.01 9.53
CA ASP A 233 12.42 0.89 10.65
C ASP A 233 11.63 0.48 11.91
N LEU A 234 12.35 -0.02 12.93
CA LEU A 234 11.75 -0.41 14.20
C LEU A 234 11.79 0.73 15.26
N ARG A 235 12.43 1.88 14.97
CA ARG A 235 12.51 3.00 15.93
C ARG A 235 11.15 3.48 16.46
N PRO A 236 10.08 3.57 15.66
CA PRO A 236 8.78 4.03 16.15
C PRO A 236 8.16 3.14 17.23
N TRP A 237 8.60 1.88 17.33
CA TRP A 237 8.01 0.87 18.21
C TRP A 237 8.66 0.85 19.58
N GLN A 238 7.91 0.44 20.60
CA GLN A 238 8.45 0.28 21.96
C GLN A 238 9.36 -0.96 22.06
N HIS A 239 10.25 -1.00 23.04
CA HIS A 239 11.27 -2.04 23.18
C HIS A 239 10.72 -3.48 23.04
N MET A 240 9.71 -3.85 23.82
CA MET A 240 9.10 -5.19 23.74
C MET A 240 8.43 -5.48 22.38
N GLN A 241 7.90 -4.46 21.71
CA GLN A 241 7.31 -4.60 20.38
C GLN A 241 8.40 -4.81 19.32
N ARG A 242 9.54 -4.11 19.42
CA ARG A 242 10.70 -4.32 18.53
C ARG A 242 11.16 -5.77 18.56
N LEU A 243 11.27 -6.36 19.75
CA LEU A 243 11.71 -7.75 19.93
C LEU A 243 10.74 -8.74 19.28
N ARG A 244 9.43 -8.57 19.51
CA ARG A 244 8.40 -9.39 18.85
C ARG A 244 8.43 -9.25 17.33
N LEU A 245 8.70 -8.05 16.82
CA LEU A 245 8.82 -7.78 15.39
C LEU A 245 10.09 -8.39 14.79
N MET A 246 11.19 -8.45 15.54
CA MET A 246 12.42 -9.12 15.12
C MET A 246 12.27 -10.64 15.02
N GLU A 247 11.40 -11.23 15.85
CA GLU A 247 11.01 -12.64 15.80
C GLU A 247 9.85 -12.91 14.82
N ALA A 248 9.28 -11.86 14.22
CA ALA A 248 8.17 -12.01 13.29
C ALA A 248 8.64 -12.66 11.97
N PRO A 249 7.73 -13.37 11.27
CA PRO A 249 8.07 -13.97 10.00
C PRO A 249 8.44 -12.91 8.96
N LEU A 250 9.52 -13.15 8.22
CA LEU A 250 9.85 -12.40 7.01
C LEU A 250 9.00 -12.95 5.86
N VAL A 251 8.32 -12.08 5.13
CA VAL A 251 7.53 -12.44 3.95
C VAL A 251 8.05 -11.66 2.75
N VAL A 252 8.36 -12.37 1.67
CA VAL A 252 8.78 -11.80 0.38
C VAL A 252 7.77 -12.25 -0.66
N SER A 253 7.13 -11.29 -1.33
CA SER A 253 6.19 -11.52 -2.43
C SER A 253 6.85 -11.16 -3.75
N PHE A 254 6.57 -11.97 -4.76
CA PHE A 254 7.10 -11.80 -6.11
C PHE A 254 5.96 -11.55 -7.12
N PRO A 255 6.22 -10.83 -8.22
CA PRO A 255 5.20 -10.46 -9.21
C PRO A 255 4.47 -11.66 -9.84
N ASN A 256 5.09 -12.84 -9.83
CA ASN A 256 4.51 -14.09 -10.33
C ASN A 256 3.54 -14.77 -9.34
N GLY A 257 3.18 -14.11 -8.23
CA GLY A 257 2.30 -14.65 -7.20
C GLY A 257 2.96 -15.61 -6.21
N CYS A 258 4.27 -15.87 -6.33
CA CYS A 258 5.01 -16.67 -5.36
C CYS A 258 5.25 -15.89 -4.06
N ARG A 259 5.28 -16.60 -2.93
CA ARG A 259 5.62 -16.02 -1.62
C ARG A 259 6.66 -16.88 -0.91
N LEU A 260 7.73 -16.26 -0.46
CA LEU A 260 8.65 -16.85 0.50
C LEU A 260 8.27 -16.37 1.89
N ARG A 261 8.15 -17.30 2.84
CA ARG A 261 7.94 -17.00 4.25
C ARG A 261 9.04 -17.64 5.09
N VAL A 262 9.87 -16.82 5.72
CA VAL A 262 10.94 -17.27 6.60
C VAL A 262 10.54 -17.05 8.06
N ARG A 263 10.45 -18.12 8.86
CA ARG A 263 9.93 -18.11 10.24
C ARG A 263 10.98 -18.49 11.26
#